data_AF-A0A8S3H166-F1
#
_entry.id   AF-A0A8S3H166-F1
#
_cell.length_a   1.000
_cell.length_b   1.000
_cell.length_c   1.000
_cell.angle_alpha   90.00
_cell.angle_beta   90.00
_cell.angle_gamma   90.00
#
_symmetry.space_group_name_H-M   'P 1'
#
loop_
_entity.id
_entity.type
_entity.pdbx_description
1 polymer ?
#
loop_
_entity_poly.entity_id
_entity_poly.type
_entity_poly.pdbx_seq_one_letter_code
_entity_poly.pdbx_strand_id
1 'polypeptide(L)'
;TRTMLAELDERWQHYLQCLTEGEEMLKKLREKFKSKLLQQSEEFKKSVVELVNDFKTNGPFTSSTTPEEALSKIEAMKQRLAKLKEEEQELRRGLGIFRIDHPLSKDIQNLEKDIEALEGIWSMALEWNQTFDKWKTTTFGNLQTQVMEDYAFALLKKLSKLSKDYREKNWEIIDSTKGRVDQFKRTMPLMTKLHNPDMRNRHWRSIKDESQKEFDESSDDFTLEAIINMHFEENTQTIMEISEAAQKEAQIERGIEKIREQWETVAFEIVPFKDKGTGKSLSSLISLCQ
;
A
#
# COMPACT_ATOMS: atom_id res chain seq x y z
N THR A 1 -72.01 -12.94 -54.34
CA THR A 1 -70.92 -12.04 -54.80
C THR A 1 -71.11 -10.61 -54.34
N ARG A 2 -72.26 -9.95 -54.59
CA ARG A 2 -72.52 -8.57 -54.12
C ARG A 2 -72.56 -8.38 -52.60
N THR A 3 -73.18 -9.31 -51.86
CA THR A 3 -73.20 -9.34 -50.39
C THR A 3 -71.83 -9.56 -49.77
N MET A 4 -71.05 -10.51 -50.31
CA MET A 4 -69.67 -10.75 -49.89
C MET A 4 -68.72 -9.56 -50.14
N LEU A 5 -69.02 -8.71 -51.14
CA LEU A 5 -68.27 -7.48 -51.40
C LEU A 5 -68.59 -6.39 -50.37
N ALA A 6 -69.86 -6.23 -49.99
CA ALA A 6 -70.28 -5.29 -48.96
C ALA A 6 -69.78 -5.69 -47.56
N GLU A 7 -69.76 -6.99 -47.25
CA GLU A 7 -69.19 -7.53 -46.00
C GLU A 7 -67.67 -7.31 -45.91
N LEU A 8 -66.96 -7.28 -47.06
CA LEU A 8 -65.52 -7.00 -47.10
C LEU A 8 -65.24 -5.54 -46.76
N ASP A 9 -66.03 -4.61 -47.31
CA ASP A 9 -65.93 -3.18 -47.02
C ASP A 9 -66.19 -2.91 -45.52
N GLU A 10 -67.21 -3.54 -44.94
CA GLU A 10 -67.52 -3.41 -43.51
C GLU A 10 -66.39 -3.96 -42.62
N ARG A 11 -65.84 -5.15 -42.96
CA ARG A 11 -64.67 -5.72 -42.25
C ARG A 11 -63.42 -4.87 -42.39
N TRP A 12 -63.20 -4.26 -43.54
CA TRP A 12 -62.08 -3.35 -43.79
C TRP A 12 -62.21 -2.07 -42.96
N GLN A 13 -63.40 -1.47 -42.89
CA GLN A 13 -63.67 -0.32 -42.02
C GLN A 13 -63.44 -0.66 -40.54
N HIS A 14 -63.92 -1.83 -40.09
CA HIS A 14 -63.65 -2.30 -38.74
C HIS A 14 -62.14 -2.50 -38.47
N TYR A 15 -61.39 -3.07 -39.43
CA TYR A 15 -59.93 -3.19 -39.32
C TYR A 15 -59.24 -1.83 -39.22
N LEU A 16 -59.61 -0.86 -40.06
CA LEU A 16 -59.07 0.51 -40.00
C LEU A 16 -59.39 1.18 -38.65
N GLN A 17 -60.60 0.99 -38.13
CA GLN A 17 -60.98 1.47 -36.81
C GLN A 17 -60.12 0.82 -35.70
N CYS A 18 -59.96 -0.50 -35.69
CA CYS A 18 -59.07 -1.18 -34.75
C CYS A 18 -57.62 -0.71 -34.86
N LEU A 19 -57.13 -0.45 -36.08
CA LEU A 19 -55.79 0.07 -36.31
C LEU A 19 -55.64 1.48 -35.72
N THR A 20 -56.65 2.33 -35.88
CA THR A 20 -56.68 3.70 -35.34
C THR A 20 -56.72 3.69 -33.80
N GLU A 21 -57.58 2.86 -33.22
CA GLU A 21 -57.67 2.67 -31.77
C GLU A 21 -56.36 2.12 -31.18
N GLY A 22 -55.72 1.19 -31.90
CA GLY A 22 -54.40 0.65 -31.55
C GLY A 22 -53.29 1.71 -31.61
N GLU A 23 -53.27 2.54 -32.65
CA GLU A 23 -52.32 3.66 -32.77
C GLU A 23 -52.48 4.69 -31.64
N GLU A 24 -53.71 5.06 -31.30
CA GLU A 24 -53.99 5.95 -30.17
C GLU A 24 -53.55 5.36 -28.83
N MET A 25 -53.82 4.07 -28.62
CA MET A 25 -53.39 3.36 -27.41
C MET A 25 -51.85 3.35 -27.31
N LEU A 26 -51.16 3.03 -28.41
CA LEU A 26 -49.70 3.04 -28.47
C LEU A 26 -49.14 4.44 -28.20
N LYS A 27 -49.76 5.49 -28.73
CA LYS A 27 -49.36 6.87 -28.47
C LYS A 27 -49.47 7.21 -26.97
N LYS A 28 -50.62 6.92 -26.34
CA LYS A 28 -50.84 7.13 -24.91
C LYS A 28 -49.84 6.37 -24.04
N LEU A 29 -49.55 5.11 -24.38
CA LEU A 29 -48.57 4.29 -23.65
C LEU A 29 -47.14 4.83 -23.80
N ARG A 30 -46.75 5.25 -25.02
CA ARG A 30 -45.44 5.89 -25.26
C ARG A 30 -45.26 7.16 -24.43
N GLU A 31 -46.27 8.02 -24.37
CA GLU A 31 -46.24 9.25 -23.57
C GLU A 31 -46.13 8.95 -22.07
N LYS A 32 -46.91 7.99 -21.56
CA LYS A 32 -46.83 7.55 -20.16
C LYS A 32 -45.45 7.00 -19.80
N PHE A 33 -44.89 6.13 -20.64
CA PHE A 33 -43.58 5.53 -20.40
C PHE A 33 -42.47 6.58 -20.47
N LYS A 34 -42.51 7.50 -21.45
CA LYS A 34 -41.60 8.64 -21.52
C LYS A 34 -41.67 9.52 -20.26
N SER A 35 -42.87 9.85 -19.79
CA SER A 35 -43.06 10.65 -18.57
C SER A 35 -42.45 9.96 -17.35
N LYS A 36 -42.68 8.65 -17.21
CA LYS A 36 -42.09 7.85 -16.12
C LYS A 36 -40.57 7.84 -16.17
N LEU A 37 -39.96 7.66 -17.34
CA LEU A 37 -38.50 7.69 -17.49
C LEU A 37 -37.90 9.06 -17.15
N LEU A 38 -38.58 10.15 -17.52
CA LEU A 38 -38.14 11.50 -17.17
C LEU A 38 -38.20 11.74 -15.66
N GLN A 39 -39.26 11.24 -15.01
CA GLN A 39 -39.36 11.28 -13.54
C GLN A 39 -38.22 10.49 -12.88
N GLN A 40 -37.97 9.25 -13.31
CA GLN A 40 -36.87 8.42 -12.79
C GLN A 40 -35.51 9.08 -13.04
N SER A 41 -35.31 9.75 -14.18
CA SER A 41 -34.09 10.50 -14.44
C SER A 41 -33.87 11.67 -13.48
N GLU A 42 -34.94 12.29 -12.95
CA GLU A 42 -34.82 13.38 -11.99
C GLU A 42 -34.61 12.84 -10.56
N GLU A 43 -35.25 11.72 -10.22
CA GLU A 43 -35.00 10.98 -8.97
C GLU A 43 -33.55 10.49 -8.90
N PHE A 44 -33.03 9.90 -9.99
CA PHE A 44 -31.65 9.48 -10.12
C PHE A 44 -30.65 10.61 -9.83
N LYS A 45 -30.86 11.82 -10.41
CA LYS A 45 -30.00 12.98 -10.13
C LYS A 45 -29.98 13.34 -8.65
N LYS A 46 -31.13 13.29 -7.98
CA LYS A 46 -31.21 13.55 -6.54
C LYS A 46 -30.42 12.50 -5.76
N SER A 47 -30.58 11.22 -6.07
CA SER A 47 -29.84 10.14 -5.42
C SER A 47 -28.33 10.23 -5.63
N VAL A 48 -27.87 10.69 -6.80
CA VAL A 48 -26.45 10.98 -7.06
C VAL A 48 -25.95 12.11 -6.15
N VAL A 49 -26.68 13.23 -6.06
CA VAL A 49 -26.32 14.36 -5.20
C VAL A 49 -26.30 13.94 -3.72
N GLU A 50 -27.28 13.15 -3.29
CA GLU A 50 -27.35 12.59 -1.93
C GLU A 50 -26.14 11.72 -1.62
N LEU A 51 -25.76 10.79 -2.51
CA LEU A 51 -24.60 9.92 -2.29
C LEU A 51 -23.28 10.72 -2.29
N VAL A 52 -23.13 11.71 -3.16
CA VAL A 52 -21.96 12.61 -3.17
C VAL A 52 -21.87 13.41 -1.87
N ASN A 53 -23.01 13.88 -1.35
CA ASN A 53 -23.03 14.60 -0.08
C ASN A 53 -22.73 13.68 1.10
N ASP A 54 -23.33 12.49 1.13
CA ASP A 54 -23.04 11.44 2.13
C ASP A 54 -21.55 11.10 2.16
N PHE A 55 -20.92 10.92 0.99
CA PHE A 55 -19.48 10.71 0.89
C PHE A 55 -18.70 11.88 1.51
N LYS A 56 -19.06 13.13 1.19
CA LYS A 56 -18.37 14.33 1.72
C LYS A 56 -18.54 14.51 3.24
N THR A 57 -19.68 14.13 3.81
CA THR A 57 -19.97 14.37 5.24
C THR A 57 -19.59 13.18 6.13
N ASN A 58 -19.83 11.97 5.64
CA ASN A 58 -19.71 10.73 6.42
C ASN A 58 -18.56 9.82 5.94
N GLY A 59 -17.82 10.24 4.90
CA GLY A 59 -16.67 9.51 4.40
C GLY A 59 -15.55 9.37 5.45
N PRO A 60 -14.86 8.23 5.50
CA PRO A 60 -13.79 8.00 6.48
C PRO A 60 -12.51 8.73 6.04
N PHE A 61 -12.47 10.05 6.24
CA PHE A 61 -11.32 10.89 5.86
C PHE A 61 -10.32 11.09 7.00
N THR A 62 -10.75 10.86 8.23
CA THR A 62 -9.99 11.11 9.47
C THR A 62 -9.32 9.84 9.98
N SER A 63 -8.26 10.00 10.78
CA SER A 63 -7.60 8.86 11.43
C SER A 63 -8.27 8.38 12.71
N SER A 64 -9.48 8.86 13.03
CA SER A 64 -10.25 8.44 14.21
C SER A 64 -10.98 7.11 14.02
N THR A 65 -11.15 6.66 12.78
CA THR A 65 -11.79 5.38 12.45
C THR A 65 -10.73 4.29 12.26
N THR A 66 -11.03 3.05 12.63
CA THR A 66 -10.13 1.92 12.35
C THR A 66 -10.11 1.60 10.85
N PRO A 67 -9.01 1.05 10.30
CA PRO A 67 -8.99 0.68 8.89
C PRO A 67 -10.09 -0.30 8.49
N GLU A 68 -10.45 -1.24 9.36
CA GLU A 68 -11.51 -2.23 9.13
C GLU A 68 -12.89 -1.57 9.02
N GLU A 69 -13.21 -0.64 9.93
CA GLU A 69 -14.46 0.12 9.88
C GLU A 69 -14.51 1.05 8.67
N ALA A 70 -13.40 1.70 8.33
CA ALA A 70 -13.32 2.57 7.17
C ALA A 70 -13.52 1.81 5.86
N LEU A 71 -12.86 0.67 5.68
CA LEU A 71 -13.03 -0.19 4.51
C LEU A 71 -14.47 -0.74 4.41
N SER A 72 -15.08 -1.10 5.53
CA SER A 72 -16.49 -1.51 5.57
C SER A 72 -17.45 -0.39 5.11
N LYS A 73 -17.23 0.86 5.57
CA LYS A 73 -18.01 2.03 5.11
C LYS A 73 -17.80 2.28 3.61
N ILE A 74 -16.57 2.17 3.13
CA ILE A 74 -16.22 2.34 1.72
C ILE A 74 -16.92 1.29 0.86
N GLU A 75 -16.92 0.03 1.29
CA GLU A 75 -17.61 -1.05 0.57
C GLU A 75 -19.13 -0.82 0.51
N ALA A 76 -19.74 -0.36 1.60
CA ALA A 76 -21.16 0.03 1.59
C ALA A 76 -21.45 1.17 0.58
N MET A 77 -20.54 2.16 0.47
CA MET A 77 -20.65 3.23 -0.52
C MET A 77 -20.46 2.72 -1.96
N LYS A 78 -19.52 1.80 -2.19
CA LYS A 78 -19.31 1.14 -3.50
C LYS A 78 -20.56 0.39 -3.95
N GLN A 79 -21.23 -0.32 -3.06
CA GLN A 79 -22.48 -1.02 -3.38
C GLN A 79 -23.61 -0.06 -3.76
N ARG A 80 -23.73 1.09 -3.08
CA ARG A 80 -24.70 2.13 -3.46
C ARG A 80 -24.35 2.75 -4.80
N LEU A 81 -23.08 3.04 -5.05
CA LEU A 81 -22.59 3.57 -6.33
C LEU A 81 -22.86 2.59 -7.48
N ALA A 82 -22.63 1.28 -7.27
CA ALA A 82 -22.89 0.25 -8.27
C ALA A 82 -24.36 0.20 -8.68
N LYS A 83 -25.29 0.32 -7.71
CA LYS A 83 -26.73 0.42 -7.99
C LYS A 83 -27.09 1.65 -8.82
N LEU A 84 -26.51 2.81 -8.52
CA LEU A 84 -26.72 4.02 -9.32
C LEU A 84 -26.16 3.88 -10.74
N LYS A 85 -25.01 3.21 -10.91
CA LYS A 85 -24.44 2.94 -12.25
C LYS A 85 -25.33 2.01 -13.06
N GLU A 86 -25.95 1.02 -12.44
CA GLU A 86 -26.92 0.14 -13.09
C GLU A 86 -28.19 0.92 -13.49
N GLU A 87 -28.72 1.74 -12.57
CA GLU A 87 -29.87 2.61 -12.84
C GLU A 87 -29.60 3.61 -13.99
N GLU A 88 -28.40 4.20 -14.03
CA GLU A 88 -27.97 5.09 -15.11
C GLU A 88 -27.98 4.39 -16.48
N GLN A 89 -27.49 3.15 -16.55
CA GLN A 89 -27.48 2.37 -17.79
C GLN A 89 -28.90 2.05 -18.25
N GLU A 90 -29.77 1.68 -17.32
CA GLU A 90 -31.18 1.39 -17.59
C GLU A 90 -31.94 2.64 -18.08
N LEU A 91 -31.73 3.79 -17.43
CA LEU A 91 -32.30 5.07 -17.85
C LEU A 91 -31.81 5.48 -19.23
N ARG A 92 -30.51 5.33 -19.50
CA ARG A 92 -29.92 5.66 -20.78
C ARG A 92 -30.45 4.78 -21.91
N ARG A 93 -30.62 3.48 -21.66
CA ARG A 93 -31.28 2.55 -22.59
C ARG A 93 -32.73 2.95 -22.84
N GLY A 94 -33.50 3.22 -21.77
CA GLY A 94 -34.90 3.61 -21.85
C GLY A 94 -35.14 4.92 -22.60
N LEU A 95 -34.41 5.98 -22.24
CA LEU A 95 -34.47 7.30 -22.88
C LEU A 95 -33.96 7.27 -24.33
N GLY A 96 -32.98 6.42 -24.61
CA GLY A 96 -32.47 6.18 -25.96
C GLY A 96 -33.54 5.69 -26.95
N ILE A 97 -34.52 4.90 -26.50
CA ILE A 97 -35.67 4.47 -27.33
C ILE A 97 -36.48 5.68 -27.83
N PHE A 98 -36.53 6.76 -27.04
CA PHE A 98 -37.20 8.02 -27.39
C PHE A 98 -36.27 9.03 -28.06
N ARG A 99 -35.04 8.64 -28.40
CA ARG A 99 -33.98 9.53 -28.91
C ARG A 99 -33.69 10.71 -27.98
N ILE A 100 -33.88 10.51 -26.68
CA ILE A 100 -33.50 11.47 -25.65
C ILE A 100 -32.10 11.08 -25.18
N ASP A 101 -31.16 11.99 -25.36
CA ASP A 101 -29.79 11.77 -24.92
C ASP A 101 -29.71 11.87 -23.39
N HIS A 102 -28.97 10.94 -22.78
CA HIS A 102 -28.70 10.89 -21.36
C HIS A 102 -27.20 10.63 -21.17
N PRO A 103 -26.39 11.71 -21.05
CA PRO A 103 -24.95 11.57 -20.89
C PRO A 103 -24.62 10.95 -19.54
N LEU A 104 -23.48 10.25 -19.48
CA LEU A 104 -22.98 9.70 -18.22
C LEU A 104 -22.68 10.82 -17.22
N SER A 105 -23.06 10.57 -15.97
CA SER A 105 -22.88 11.44 -14.83
C SER A 105 -21.40 11.55 -14.48
N LYS A 106 -20.87 12.76 -14.65
CA LYS A 106 -19.50 13.10 -14.22
C LYS A 106 -19.35 12.95 -12.71
N ASP A 107 -20.42 13.19 -11.94
CA ASP A 107 -20.40 13.08 -10.49
C ASP A 107 -20.20 11.63 -10.05
N ILE A 108 -20.88 10.67 -10.70
CA ILE A 108 -20.66 9.23 -10.47
C ILE A 108 -19.21 8.85 -10.81
N GLN A 109 -18.70 9.29 -11.95
CA GLN A 109 -17.33 8.96 -12.37
C GLN A 109 -16.27 9.54 -11.43
N ASN A 110 -16.48 10.77 -10.95
CA ASN A 110 -15.57 11.41 -9.99
C ASN A 110 -15.67 10.75 -8.62
N LEU A 111 -16.88 10.43 -8.15
CA LEU A 111 -17.11 9.75 -6.90
C LEU A 111 -16.49 8.34 -6.91
N GLU A 112 -16.60 7.61 -8.01
CA GLU A 112 -15.95 6.30 -8.18
C GLU A 112 -14.43 6.40 -7.98
N LYS A 113 -13.78 7.35 -8.68
CA LYS A 113 -12.33 7.59 -8.54
C LYS A 113 -11.93 8.00 -7.13
N ASP A 114 -12.74 8.84 -6.47
CA ASP A 114 -12.47 9.27 -5.10
C ASP A 114 -12.60 8.09 -4.12
N ILE A 115 -13.63 7.25 -4.29
CA ILE A 115 -13.85 6.04 -3.48
C ILE A 115 -12.72 5.02 -3.67
N GLU A 116 -12.33 4.72 -4.91
CA GLU A 116 -11.22 3.80 -5.22
C GLU A 116 -9.89 4.28 -4.61
N ALA A 117 -9.62 5.58 -4.69
CA ALA A 117 -8.42 6.15 -4.08
C ALA A 117 -8.44 6.05 -2.56
N LEU A 118 -9.58 6.37 -1.94
CA LEU A 118 -9.75 6.27 -0.49
C LEU A 118 -9.64 4.81 0.00
N GLU A 119 -10.21 3.86 -0.74
CA GLU A 119 -10.05 2.41 -0.49
C GLU A 119 -8.57 2.01 -0.53
N GLY A 120 -7.83 2.46 -1.54
CA GLY A 120 -6.40 2.20 -1.65
C GLY A 120 -5.61 2.75 -0.46
N ILE A 121 -5.90 3.97 -0.02
CA ILE A 121 -5.24 4.59 1.14
C ILE A 121 -5.51 3.80 2.43
N TRP A 122 -6.77 3.44 2.68
CA TRP A 122 -7.12 2.66 3.87
C TRP A 122 -6.55 1.24 3.83
N SER A 123 -6.51 0.62 2.66
CA SER A 123 -5.87 -0.69 2.47
C SER A 123 -4.39 -0.63 2.80
N MET A 124 -3.70 0.42 2.36
CA MET A 124 -2.28 0.65 2.69
C MET A 124 -2.08 0.92 4.18
N ALA A 125 -2.99 1.64 4.83
CA ALA A 125 -2.97 1.87 6.27
C ALA A 125 -3.17 0.58 7.08
N LEU A 126 -4.08 -0.29 6.63
CA LEU A 126 -4.31 -1.61 7.23
C LEU A 126 -3.07 -2.52 7.05
N GLU A 127 -2.54 -2.59 5.83
CA GLU A 127 -1.35 -3.38 5.51
C GLU A 127 -0.14 -2.92 6.34
N TRP A 128 0.03 -1.61 6.52
CA TRP A 128 1.03 -1.04 7.41
C TRP A 128 0.85 -1.52 8.85
N ASN A 129 -0.36 -1.38 9.41
CA ASN A 129 -0.63 -1.78 10.80
C ASN A 129 -0.30 -3.26 11.01
N GLN A 130 -0.81 -4.15 10.14
CA GLN A 130 -0.57 -5.58 10.24
C GLN A 130 0.91 -5.94 10.10
N THR A 131 1.62 -5.27 9.19
CA THR A 131 3.05 -5.50 8.98
C THR A 131 3.86 -5.02 10.17
N PHE A 132 3.55 -3.84 10.70
CA PHE A 132 4.19 -3.28 11.88
C PHE A 132 3.92 -4.11 13.13
N ASP A 133 2.70 -4.62 13.32
CA ASP A 133 2.35 -5.52 14.42
C ASP A 133 3.14 -6.84 14.35
N LYS A 134 3.35 -7.39 13.16
CA LYS A 134 4.22 -8.57 12.96
C LYS A 134 5.67 -8.27 13.32
N TRP A 135 6.18 -7.11 12.93
CA TRP A 135 7.57 -6.72 13.25
C TRP A 135 7.75 -6.52 14.75
N LYS A 136 6.78 -5.90 15.44
CA LYS A 136 6.79 -5.71 16.89
C LYS A 136 6.96 -7.03 17.65
N THR A 137 6.28 -8.09 17.21
CA THR A 137 6.32 -9.41 17.85
C THR A 137 7.46 -10.31 17.37
N THR A 138 8.22 -9.89 16.35
CA THR A 138 9.36 -10.65 15.85
C THR A 138 10.56 -10.47 16.79
N THR A 139 11.24 -11.57 17.11
CA THR A 139 12.46 -11.56 17.91
C THR A 139 13.56 -10.78 17.20
N PHE A 140 14.35 -10.02 17.94
CA PHE A 140 15.28 -9.04 17.36
C PHE A 140 16.30 -9.68 16.42
N GLY A 141 16.84 -10.85 16.76
CA GLY A 141 17.80 -11.57 15.91
C GLY A 141 17.23 -12.09 14.58
N ASN A 142 15.90 -12.18 14.46
CA ASN A 142 15.22 -12.60 13.22
C ASN A 142 14.72 -11.41 12.38
N LEU A 143 14.93 -10.18 12.83
CA LEU A 143 14.50 -9.00 12.08
C LEU A 143 15.29 -8.84 10.79
N GLN A 144 14.57 -8.47 9.73
CA GLN A 144 15.17 -8.19 8.43
C GLN A 144 15.15 -6.67 8.20
N THR A 145 16.07 -5.95 8.85
CA THR A 145 16.11 -4.47 8.86
C THR A 145 16.09 -3.87 7.46
N GLN A 146 16.84 -4.43 6.50
CA GLN A 146 16.83 -3.97 5.11
C GLN A 146 15.44 -4.10 4.45
N VAL A 147 14.76 -5.23 4.64
CA VAL A 147 13.43 -5.47 4.07
C VAL A 147 12.41 -4.51 4.69
N MET A 148 12.54 -4.22 5.98
CA MET A 148 11.71 -3.26 6.70
C MET A 148 11.90 -1.84 6.16
N GLU A 149 13.15 -1.40 5.96
CA GLU A 149 13.48 -0.10 5.37
C GLU A 149 12.94 0.04 3.94
N ASP A 150 13.15 -0.97 3.09
CA ASP A 150 12.69 -0.98 1.70
C ASP A 150 11.17 -0.90 1.61
N TYR A 151 10.45 -1.65 2.46
CA TYR A 151 9.00 -1.61 2.53
C TYR A 151 8.50 -0.23 2.99
N ALA A 152 9.05 0.32 4.07
CA ALA A 152 8.69 1.65 4.56
C ALA A 152 8.94 2.74 3.50
N PHE A 153 10.07 2.65 2.79
CA PHE A 153 10.39 3.58 1.70
C PHE A 153 9.40 3.47 0.53
N ALA A 154 9.08 2.26 0.09
CA ALA A 154 8.11 2.02 -0.97
C ALA A 154 6.72 2.55 -0.60
N LEU A 155 6.29 2.32 0.64
CA LEU A 155 5.03 2.79 1.18
C LEU A 155 4.96 4.33 1.23
N LEU A 156 6.01 4.98 1.77
CA LEU A 156 6.11 6.45 1.81
C LEU A 156 6.09 7.08 0.42
N LYS A 157 6.73 6.45 -0.56
CA LYS A 157 6.72 6.93 -1.95
C LYS A 157 5.31 6.92 -2.53
N LYS A 158 4.55 5.84 -2.30
CA LYS A 158 3.15 5.73 -2.72
C LYS A 158 2.27 6.77 -2.01
N LEU A 159 2.37 6.88 -0.68
CA LEU A 159 1.60 7.85 0.13
C LEU A 159 1.93 9.30 -0.24
N SER A 160 3.20 9.60 -0.54
CA SER A 160 3.61 10.95 -0.97
C SER A 160 3.05 11.32 -2.34
N LYS A 161 2.92 10.35 -3.25
CA LYS A 161 2.25 10.55 -4.54
C LYS A 161 0.75 10.82 -4.31
N LEU A 162 0.08 10.00 -3.50
CA LEU A 162 -1.35 10.17 -3.19
C LEU A 162 -1.63 11.51 -2.49
N SER A 163 -0.78 11.92 -1.54
CA SER A 163 -0.85 13.23 -0.88
C SER A 163 -0.77 14.39 -1.88
N LYS A 164 0.06 14.26 -2.92
CA LYS A 164 0.15 15.26 -4.00
C LYS A 164 -1.09 15.25 -4.90
N ASP A 165 -1.52 14.06 -5.33
CA ASP A 165 -2.63 13.90 -6.28
C ASP A 165 -3.98 14.32 -5.67
N TYR A 166 -4.15 14.12 -4.35
CA TYR A 166 -5.38 14.42 -3.60
C TYR A 166 -5.23 15.60 -2.62
N ARG A 167 -4.23 16.46 -2.82
CA ARG A 167 -3.93 17.59 -1.92
C ARG A 167 -5.14 18.48 -1.64
N GLU A 168 -5.96 18.74 -2.65
CA GLU A 168 -7.14 19.59 -2.54
C GLU A 168 -8.28 18.97 -1.71
N LYS A 169 -8.26 17.64 -1.53
CA LYS A 169 -9.30 16.91 -0.78
C LYS A 169 -9.07 16.94 0.73
N ASN A 170 -7.85 17.26 1.18
CA ASN A 170 -7.46 17.30 2.60
C ASN A 170 -7.82 16.02 3.38
N TRP A 171 -7.56 14.85 2.80
CA TRP A 171 -7.78 13.57 3.49
C TRP A 171 -6.69 13.32 4.54
N GLU A 172 -7.02 13.63 5.79
CA GLU A 172 -6.13 13.49 6.96
C GLU A 172 -5.51 12.10 7.09
N ILE A 173 -6.24 11.04 6.72
CA ILE A 173 -5.75 9.66 6.77
C ILE A 173 -4.44 9.45 5.98
N ILE A 174 -4.22 10.19 4.89
CA ILE A 174 -2.98 10.12 4.12
C ILE A 174 -1.81 10.61 4.97
N ASP A 175 -1.94 11.81 5.55
CA ASP A 175 -0.89 12.44 6.34
C ASP A 175 -0.65 11.70 7.65
N SER A 176 -1.71 11.20 8.28
CA SER A 176 -1.63 10.35 9.47
C SER A 176 -0.88 9.05 9.20
N THR A 177 -1.22 8.35 8.11
CA THR A 177 -0.52 7.11 7.74
C THR A 177 0.93 7.39 7.37
N LYS A 178 1.18 8.45 6.59
CA LYS A 178 2.54 8.88 6.26
C LYS A 178 3.36 9.21 7.51
N GLY A 179 2.80 9.96 8.46
CA GLY A 179 3.45 10.31 9.71
C GLY A 179 3.86 9.09 10.53
N ARG A 180 3.01 8.06 10.60
CA ARG A 180 3.33 6.79 11.28
C ARG A 180 4.50 6.06 10.62
N VAL A 181 4.52 5.99 9.28
CA VAL A 181 5.63 5.36 8.54
C VAL A 181 6.92 6.19 8.65
N ASP A 182 6.82 7.52 8.61
CA ASP A 182 7.96 8.43 8.80
C ASP A 182 8.55 8.32 10.21
N GLN A 183 7.71 8.17 11.25
CA GLN A 183 8.17 7.94 12.61
C GLN A 183 8.96 6.63 12.71
N PHE A 184 8.45 5.54 12.16
CA PHE A 184 9.18 4.28 12.09
C PHE A 184 10.50 4.43 11.33
N LYS A 185 10.51 5.11 10.18
CA LYS A 185 11.74 5.31 9.41
C LYS A 185 12.82 6.05 10.20
N ARG A 186 12.45 6.95 11.12
CA ARG A 186 13.41 7.66 11.98
C ARG A 186 14.09 6.74 12.99
N THR A 187 13.46 5.64 13.40
CA THR A 187 14.05 4.68 14.34
C THR A 187 14.91 3.62 13.63
N MET A 188 14.74 3.43 12.32
CA MET A 188 15.48 2.43 11.55
C MET A 188 17.01 2.53 11.60
N PRO A 189 17.65 3.73 11.53
CA PRO A 189 19.11 3.82 11.66
C PRO A 189 19.63 3.21 12.96
N LEU A 190 18.91 3.42 14.07
CA LEU A 190 19.26 2.82 15.37
C LEU A 190 19.06 1.30 15.35
N MET A 191 17.95 0.82 14.80
CA MET A 191 17.67 -0.62 14.67
C MET A 191 18.74 -1.32 13.84
N THR A 192 19.14 -0.73 12.72
CA THR A 192 20.19 -1.25 11.84
C THR A 192 21.55 -1.30 12.54
N LYS A 193 21.86 -0.32 13.40
CA LYS A 193 23.10 -0.33 14.20
C LYS A 193 23.08 -1.37 15.32
N LEU A 194 21.93 -1.56 15.98
CA LEU A 194 21.74 -2.62 16.98
C LEU A 194 21.79 -4.01 16.33
N HIS A 195 21.28 -4.17 15.11
CA HIS A 195 21.28 -5.41 14.34
C HIS A 195 22.61 -5.64 13.58
N ASN A 196 23.70 -5.02 14.04
CA ASN A 196 25.01 -5.24 13.45
C ASN A 196 25.49 -6.68 13.76
N PRO A 197 25.74 -7.54 12.75
CA PRO A 197 26.15 -8.94 12.97
C PRO A 197 27.54 -9.07 13.61
N ASP A 198 28.37 -8.02 13.57
CA ASP A 198 29.69 -8.00 14.23
C ASP A 198 29.55 -7.76 15.76
N MET A 199 28.34 -7.53 16.28
CA MET A 199 28.07 -7.37 17.72
C MET A 199 28.30 -8.67 18.49
N ARG A 200 28.87 -8.55 19.70
CA ARG A 200 29.25 -9.67 20.58
C ARG A 200 28.87 -9.33 22.02
N ASN A 201 28.88 -10.33 22.90
CA ASN A 201 28.53 -10.17 24.32
C ASN A 201 29.22 -8.98 25.02
N ARG A 202 30.48 -8.66 24.65
CA ARG A 202 31.18 -7.48 25.20
C ARG A 202 30.50 -6.15 24.81
N HIS A 203 30.06 -6.03 23.56
CA HIS A 203 29.39 -4.84 23.04
C HIS A 203 28.00 -4.71 23.66
N TRP A 204 27.27 -5.82 23.80
CA TRP A 204 25.97 -5.84 24.47
C TRP A 204 26.07 -5.46 25.95
N ARG A 205 27.10 -5.93 26.66
CA ARG A 205 27.37 -5.46 28.04
C ARG A 205 27.63 -3.97 28.10
N SER A 206 28.47 -3.43 27.21
CA SER A 206 28.69 -1.98 27.13
C SER A 206 27.40 -1.20 26.87
N ILE A 207 26.50 -1.71 26.01
CA ILE A 207 25.18 -1.09 25.80
C ILE A 207 24.36 -1.12 27.09
N LYS A 208 24.31 -2.25 27.82
CA LYS A 208 23.58 -2.35 29.09
C LYS A 208 24.11 -1.37 30.14
N ASP A 209 25.44 -1.31 30.28
CA ASP A 209 26.12 -0.43 31.22
C ASP A 209 25.86 1.06 30.89
N GLU A 210 26.02 1.46 29.63
CA GLU A 210 25.84 2.86 29.22
C GLU A 210 24.37 3.28 29.22
N SER A 211 23.47 2.37 28.83
CA SER A 211 22.03 2.67 28.78
C SER A 211 21.33 2.51 30.11
N GLN A 212 22.01 1.95 31.13
CA GLN A 212 21.47 1.59 32.44
C GLN A 212 20.20 0.73 32.34
N LYS A 213 20.18 -0.18 31.35
CA LYS A 213 19.04 -1.06 31.04
C LYS A 213 19.50 -2.50 31.06
N GLU A 214 18.82 -3.32 31.87
CA GLU A 214 19.02 -4.77 31.90
C GLU A 214 18.10 -5.44 30.89
N PHE A 215 18.68 -6.24 30.00
CA PHE A 215 17.97 -7.04 29.01
C PHE A 215 18.80 -8.26 28.62
N ASP A 216 18.16 -9.29 28.06
CA ASP A 216 18.84 -10.45 27.48
C ASP A 216 18.66 -10.42 25.96
N GLU A 217 19.73 -10.11 25.23
CA GLU A 217 19.76 -10.02 23.78
C GLU A 217 19.48 -11.37 23.06
N SER A 218 19.60 -12.48 23.78
CA SER A 218 19.39 -13.84 23.27
C SER A 218 18.01 -14.41 23.61
N SER A 219 17.23 -13.71 24.43
CA SER A 219 15.89 -14.13 24.82
C SER A 219 14.89 -13.96 23.69
N ASP A 220 13.93 -14.87 23.60
CA ASP A 220 12.76 -14.74 22.72
C ASP A 220 11.88 -13.54 23.10
N ASP A 221 12.00 -13.03 24.33
CA ASP A 221 11.31 -11.82 24.78
C ASP A 221 11.96 -10.53 24.26
N PHE A 222 13.18 -10.61 23.71
CA PHE A 222 13.88 -9.48 23.11
C PHE A 222 13.36 -9.21 21.70
N THR A 223 12.15 -8.68 21.65
CA THR A 223 11.42 -8.32 20.42
C THR A 223 11.63 -6.86 20.05
N LEU A 224 11.23 -6.47 18.83
CA LEU A 224 11.25 -5.07 18.41
C LEU A 224 10.42 -4.18 19.36
N GLU A 225 9.28 -4.68 19.84
CA GLU A 225 8.45 -3.95 20.80
C GLU A 225 9.17 -3.72 22.13
N ALA A 226 9.89 -4.73 22.65
CA ALA A 226 10.70 -4.58 23.86
C ALA A 226 11.77 -3.48 23.69
N ILE A 227 12.42 -3.42 22.53
CA ILE A 227 13.45 -2.42 22.21
C ILE A 227 12.86 -1.02 22.11
N ILE A 228 11.68 -0.87 21.50
CA ILE A 228 10.96 0.40 21.44
C ILE A 228 10.58 0.87 22.85
N ASN A 229 10.05 -0.04 23.69
CA ASN A 229 9.68 0.25 25.08
C ASN A 229 10.88 0.59 25.96
N MET A 230 12.06 0.08 25.63
CA MET A 230 13.31 0.45 26.27
C MET A 230 13.77 1.85 25.89
N HIS A 231 13.14 2.57 24.95
CA HIS A 231 13.51 3.94 24.57
C HIS A 231 15.02 4.11 24.27
N PHE A 232 15.61 3.20 23.48
CA PHE A 232 17.02 3.31 23.10
C PHE A 232 17.35 4.57 22.28
N GLU A 233 16.34 5.28 21.79
CA GLU A 233 16.47 6.56 21.10
C GLU A 233 17.25 7.60 21.93
N GLU A 234 17.15 7.56 23.26
CA GLU A 234 17.89 8.44 24.18
C GLU A 234 19.40 8.19 24.15
N ASN A 235 19.81 6.95 23.85
CA ASN A 235 21.21 6.50 23.85
C ASN A 235 21.74 6.26 22.42
N THR A 236 21.13 6.91 21.43
CA THR A 236 21.43 6.67 20.00
C THR A 236 22.92 6.81 19.69
N GLN A 237 23.56 7.89 20.17
CA GLN A 237 24.96 8.17 19.88
C GLN A 237 25.89 7.07 20.43
N THR A 238 25.69 6.67 21.68
CA THR A 238 26.50 5.63 22.33
C THR A 238 26.36 4.28 21.63
N ILE A 239 25.14 3.91 21.26
CA ILE A 239 24.87 2.67 20.52
C ILE A 239 25.53 2.69 19.14
N MET A 240 25.50 3.85 18.46
CA MET A 240 26.18 4.01 17.18
C MET A 240 27.69 3.81 17.30
N GLU A 241 28.32 4.41 18.31
CA GLU A 241 29.76 4.30 18.56
C GLU A 241 30.18 2.86 18.90
N ILE A 242 29.41 2.17 19.75
CA ILE A 242 29.67 0.76 20.09
C ILE A 242 29.53 -0.14 18.86
N SER A 243 28.49 0.07 18.05
CA SER A 243 28.28 -0.69 16.82
C SER A 243 29.40 -0.45 15.79
N GLU A 244 29.90 0.79 15.67
CA GLU A 244 31.04 1.11 14.81
C GLU A 244 32.35 0.53 15.32
N ALA A 245 32.57 0.51 16.64
CA ALA A 245 33.71 -0.17 17.25
C ALA A 245 33.67 -1.67 16.93
N ALA A 246 32.52 -2.32 17.11
CA ALA A 246 32.32 -3.74 16.77
C ALA A 246 32.66 -4.05 15.30
N GLN A 247 32.19 -3.21 14.38
CA GLN A 247 32.48 -3.36 12.95
C GLN A 247 33.98 -3.21 12.64
N LYS A 248 34.65 -2.23 13.25
CA LYS A 248 36.10 -2.02 13.10
C LYS A 248 36.91 -3.18 13.68
N GLU A 249 36.53 -3.67 14.87
CA GLU A 249 37.14 -4.83 15.48
C GLU A 249 37.04 -6.08 14.60
N ALA A 250 35.85 -6.36 14.06
CA ALA A 250 35.66 -7.48 13.15
C ALA A 250 36.46 -7.32 11.84
N GLN A 251 36.61 -6.10 11.32
CA GLN A 251 37.47 -5.84 10.16
C GLN A 251 38.94 -6.12 10.47
N ILE A 252 39.43 -5.70 11.64
CA ILE A 252 40.81 -5.99 12.09
C ILE A 252 41.02 -7.49 12.22
N GLU A 253 40.09 -8.20 12.87
CA GLU A 253 40.18 -9.66 13.04
C GLU A 253 40.20 -10.40 11.69
N ARG A 254 39.32 -10.02 10.75
CA ARG A 254 39.36 -10.56 9.37
C ARG A 254 40.70 -10.28 8.67
N GLY A 255 41.30 -9.11 8.93
CA GLY A 255 42.63 -8.76 8.42
C GLY A 255 43.73 -9.65 9.00
N ILE A 256 43.70 -9.89 10.31
CA ILE A 256 44.65 -10.76 11.01
C ILE A 256 44.50 -12.21 10.52
N GLU A 257 43.27 -12.70 10.35
CA GLU A 257 43.05 -14.06 9.84
C GLU A 257 43.58 -14.21 8.41
N LYS A 258 43.35 -13.22 7.54
CA LYS A 258 43.92 -13.23 6.20
C LYS A 258 45.45 -13.25 6.21
N ILE A 259 46.08 -12.51 7.11
CA ILE A 259 47.54 -12.56 7.30
C ILE A 259 47.93 -13.99 7.70
N ARG A 260 47.25 -14.57 8.69
CA ARG A 260 47.51 -15.93 9.16
C ARG A 260 47.43 -16.96 8.03
N GLU A 261 46.35 -16.96 7.26
CA GLU A 261 46.15 -17.85 6.10
C GLU A 261 47.27 -17.69 5.06
N GLN A 262 47.68 -16.45 4.78
CA GLN A 262 48.81 -16.20 3.87
C GLN A 262 50.08 -16.83 4.42
N TRP A 263 50.43 -16.60 5.69
CA TRP A 263 51.64 -17.16 6.31
C TRP A 263 51.63 -18.69 6.40
N GLU A 264 50.48 -19.34 6.54
CA GLU A 264 50.38 -20.81 6.51
C GLU A 264 50.73 -21.40 5.14
N THR A 265 50.48 -20.68 4.05
CA THR A 265 50.78 -21.15 2.68
C THR A 265 52.20 -20.80 2.20
N VAL A 266 52.93 -19.99 2.95
CA VAL A 266 54.29 -19.57 2.60
C VAL A 266 55.27 -20.73 2.82
N ALA A 267 55.68 -21.38 1.74
CA ALA A 267 56.75 -22.37 1.74
C ALA A 267 58.12 -21.72 1.43
N PHE A 268 59.12 -22.04 2.24
CA PHE A 268 60.50 -21.61 1.97
C PHE A 268 61.12 -22.46 0.87
N GLU A 269 61.33 -21.86 -0.30
CA GLU A 269 62.07 -22.51 -1.39
C GLU A 269 63.58 -22.33 -1.16
N ILE A 270 64.25 -23.41 -0.75
CA ILE A 270 65.71 -23.44 -0.56
C ILE A 270 66.36 -23.86 -1.86
N VAL A 271 67.05 -22.94 -2.52
CA VAL A 271 67.75 -23.21 -3.78
C VAL A 271 69.25 -23.42 -3.49
N PRO A 272 69.89 -24.45 -4.06
CA PRO A 272 71.32 -24.66 -3.88
C PRO A 272 72.11 -23.50 -4.52
N PHE A 273 72.97 -22.86 -3.72
CA PHE A 273 73.87 -21.79 -4.17
C PHE A 273 75.26 -22.39 -4.47
N LYS A 274 75.81 -22.01 -5.63
CA LYS A 274 77.03 -22.58 -6.22
C LYS A 274 78.16 -22.79 -5.20
N ASP A 275 78.46 -24.06 -4.96
CA ASP A 275 79.65 -24.67 -4.34
C ASP A 275 80.16 -24.20 -2.95
N LYS A 276 79.53 -23.26 -2.24
CA LYS A 276 79.94 -22.91 -0.85
C LYS A 276 78.84 -22.61 0.18
N GLY A 277 77.63 -23.16 0.00
CA GLY A 277 76.59 -23.16 1.04
C GLY A 277 75.29 -22.51 0.59
N THR A 278 74.17 -23.09 1.03
CA THR A 278 72.78 -22.74 0.67
C THR A 278 72.46 -21.25 0.81
N GLY A 279 72.01 -20.61 -0.28
CA GLY A 279 71.48 -19.25 -0.29
C GLY A 279 69.96 -19.26 -0.45
N LYS A 280 69.24 -18.53 0.43
CA LYS A 280 67.76 -18.45 0.38
C LYS A 280 67.32 -17.38 -0.62
N SER A 281 66.33 -17.68 -1.47
CA SER A 281 65.62 -16.66 -2.25
C SER A 281 64.59 -15.97 -1.34
N LEU A 282 64.78 -14.68 -1.04
CA LEU A 282 63.95 -13.90 -0.10
C LEU A 282 62.98 -12.92 -0.78
N SER A 283 62.96 -12.85 -2.11
CA SER A 283 62.27 -11.77 -2.83
C SER A 283 60.75 -11.78 -2.64
N SER A 284 60.13 -12.96 -2.57
CA SER A 284 58.69 -13.13 -2.34
C SER A 284 58.27 -12.95 -0.88
N LEU A 285 59.19 -13.15 0.07
CA LEU A 285 58.95 -12.98 1.52
C LEU A 285 59.01 -11.52 1.95
N ILE A 286 59.89 -10.73 1.34
CA ILE A 286 60.04 -9.30 1.69
C ILE A 286 58.78 -8.51 1.31
N SER A 287 58.09 -8.86 0.21
CA SER A 287 56.84 -8.19 -0.18
C SER A 287 55.63 -8.62 0.66
N LEU A 288 55.73 -9.69 1.45
CA LEU A 288 54.68 -10.17 2.36
C LEU A 288 54.78 -9.55 3.76
N CYS A 289 55.96 -9.01 4.10
CA CYS A 289 56.23 -8.32 5.36
C CYS A 289 56.07 -6.79 5.28
N GLN A 290 55.94 -6.22 4.07
CA GLN A 290 55.73 -4.78 3.82
C GLN A 290 54.25 -4.48 3.60
#